data_AF-A0A9D8RXG4-F1
#
_entry.id   AF-A0A9D8RXG4-F1
#
_cell.length_a   1.000
_cell.length_b   1.000
_cell.length_c   1.000
_cell.angle_alpha   90.00
_cell.angle_beta   90.00
_cell.angle_gamma   90.00
#
_symmetry.space_group_name_H-M   'P 1'
#
loop_
_entity.id
_entity.type
_entity.pdbx_description
1 polymer ?
#
loop_
_entity_poly.entity_id
_entity_poly.type
_entity_poly.pdbx_seq_one_letter_code
_entity_poly.pdbx_strand_id
1 'polypeptide(L)'
;MGKSIFTYYKERLIEIGGKNKCLYLKSIVRRGAYDIGKLFEGRDSKVSELIEFLWSGTTDSLTLITSKERDDIAENIGLPDRSKALPETARLTIEEAENAYAKYKKQLSQDTARILEGEISKVKELKREVEEIEKETGRYELYLGYPFVFGALQQGPTKTAIKAPLMLFPVKIELPDEDTVEIHFNAAEKIQINKALVFAYAQSKKINIDELELEFDDLSDF
;
A
#
# COMPACT_ATOMS: atom_id res chain seq x y z
N MET A 1 -32.25 23.21 -18.79
CA MET A 1 -32.38 21.74 -18.80
C MET A 1 -31.44 21.22 -17.72
N GLY A 2 -31.95 20.72 -16.60
CA GLY A 2 -31.11 20.25 -15.48
C GLY A 2 -30.41 18.95 -15.86
N LYS A 3 -29.07 18.91 -15.72
CA LYS A 3 -28.32 17.66 -15.88
C LYS A 3 -28.84 16.61 -14.90
N SER A 4 -29.04 15.38 -15.36
CA SER A 4 -29.49 14.31 -14.47
C SER A 4 -28.41 13.98 -13.44
N ILE A 5 -28.83 13.44 -12.29
CA ILE A 5 -27.90 12.99 -11.24
C ILE A 5 -26.84 12.02 -11.79
N PHE A 6 -27.20 11.17 -12.75
CA PHE A 6 -26.25 10.28 -13.43
C PHE A 6 -25.15 11.02 -14.19
N THR A 7 -25.46 12.17 -14.79
CA THR A 7 -24.46 13.03 -15.43
C THR A 7 -23.48 13.58 -14.42
N TYR A 8 -23.94 13.98 -13.23
CA TYR A 8 -23.06 14.44 -12.14
C TYR A 8 -22.17 13.34 -11.58
N TYR A 9 -22.68 12.11 -11.41
CA TYR A 9 -21.87 10.96 -10.97
C TYR A 9 -20.81 10.59 -12.00
N LYS A 10 -21.18 10.56 -13.28
CA LYS A 10 -20.24 10.33 -14.39
C LYS A 10 -19.17 11.43 -14.43
N GLU A 11 -19.56 12.70 -14.31
CA GLU A 11 -18.63 13.83 -14.30
C GLU A 11 -17.69 13.83 -13.07
N ARG A 12 -18.15 13.40 -11.89
CA ARG A 12 -17.32 13.24 -10.68
C ARG A 12 -16.30 12.11 -10.77
N LEU A 13 -16.68 10.97 -11.37
CA LEU A 13 -15.76 9.88 -11.65
C LEU A 13 -14.69 10.29 -12.68
N ILE A 14 -15.01 11.26 -13.54
CA ILE A 14 -14.16 11.77 -14.63
C ILE A 14 -13.33 13.00 -14.20
N GLU A 15 -13.52 13.54 -12.99
CA GLU A 15 -12.67 14.63 -12.50
C GLU A 15 -11.26 14.08 -12.20
N ILE A 16 -10.40 14.17 -13.23
CA ILE A 16 -8.94 13.95 -13.14
C ILE A 16 -8.34 15.14 -12.39
N GLY A 17 -8.67 15.26 -11.11
CA GLY A 17 -8.12 16.23 -10.18
C GLY A 17 -7.30 15.54 -9.10
N GLY A 18 -6.36 16.25 -8.48
CA GLY A 18 -5.45 15.67 -7.47
C GLY A 18 -6.13 15.16 -6.18
N LYS A 19 -7.47 15.23 -6.10
CA LYS A 19 -8.31 14.72 -5.02
C LYS A 19 -8.90 13.33 -5.33
N ASN A 20 -8.79 12.84 -6.57
CA ASN A 20 -9.29 11.52 -6.94
C ASN A 20 -8.36 10.45 -6.36
N LYS A 21 -8.84 9.69 -5.37
CA LYS A 21 -8.06 8.65 -4.68
C LYS A 21 -7.64 7.50 -5.60
N CYS A 22 -8.32 7.31 -6.73
CA CYS A 22 -8.02 6.27 -7.71
C CYS A 22 -7.06 6.74 -8.82
N LEU A 23 -6.82 8.05 -8.95
CA LEU A 23 -5.91 8.64 -9.95
C LEU A 23 -4.84 9.49 -9.25
N TYR A 24 -3.67 8.92 -9.00
CA TYR A 24 -2.58 9.68 -8.38
C TYR A 24 -1.93 10.62 -9.39
N LEU A 25 -2.27 11.92 -9.29
CA LEU A 25 -1.65 12.94 -10.13
C LEU A 25 -0.32 13.48 -9.57
N LYS A 26 0.00 13.24 -8.29
CA LYS A 26 1.25 13.70 -7.64
C LYS A 26 1.82 12.78 -6.55
N SER A 27 1.06 12.48 -5.49
CA SER A 27 1.51 11.68 -4.34
C SER A 27 0.36 10.85 -3.77
N ILE A 28 0.64 9.71 -3.14
CA ILE A 28 -0.40 8.95 -2.42
C ILE A 28 -0.97 9.84 -1.31
N VAL A 29 -2.29 10.07 -1.33
CA VAL A 29 -2.99 10.74 -0.24
C VAL A 29 -2.91 9.79 0.95
N ARG A 30 -2.06 10.11 1.93
CA ARG A 30 -1.79 9.23 3.09
C ARG A 30 -3.01 8.97 3.98
N ARG A 31 -4.06 9.79 3.87
CA ARG A 31 -5.30 9.61 4.63
C ARG A 31 -6.14 8.50 3.98
N GLY A 32 -6.27 7.37 4.67
CA GLY A 32 -6.97 6.18 4.19
C GLY A 32 -6.16 5.29 3.24
N ALA A 33 -4.82 5.35 3.28
CA ALA A 33 -3.96 4.47 2.49
C ALA A 33 -2.65 4.15 3.24
N TYR A 34 -2.13 2.95 3.02
CA TYR A 34 -0.84 2.50 3.56
C TYR A 34 0.05 2.02 2.41
N ASP A 35 1.28 2.52 2.36
CA ASP A 35 2.27 2.13 1.36
C ASP A 35 3.03 0.89 1.86
N ILE A 36 2.68 -0.29 1.35
CA ILE A 36 3.37 -1.54 1.66
C ILE A 36 4.76 -1.64 1.00
N GLY A 37 5.03 -0.83 -0.04
CA GLY A 37 6.30 -0.90 -0.78
C GLY A 37 7.51 -0.64 0.11
N LYS A 38 7.38 0.26 1.09
CA LYS A 38 8.42 0.55 2.09
C LYS A 38 8.73 -0.63 3.02
N LEU A 39 7.83 -1.62 3.13
CA LEU A 39 8.08 -2.83 3.93
C LEU A 39 8.91 -3.86 3.16
N PHE A 40 8.80 -3.84 1.83
CA PHE A 40 9.36 -4.86 0.93
C PHE A 40 10.56 -4.36 0.12
N GLU A 41 10.92 -3.09 0.23
CA GLU A 41 12.08 -2.52 -0.46
C GLU A 41 13.34 -3.36 -0.18
N GLY A 42 14.04 -3.80 -1.24
CA GLY A 42 15.22 -4.67 -1.12
C GLY A 42 14.96 -6.11 -0.65
N ARG A 43 13.70 -6.54 -0.51
CA ARG A 43 13.29 -7.88 -0.04
C ARG A 43 12.61 -8.67 -1.16
N ASP A 44 13.39 -9.15 -2.13
CA ASP A 44 12.89 -9.84 -3.32
C ASP A 44 12.00 -11.07 -3.01
N SER A 45 12.29 -11.78 -1.90
CA SER A 45 11.44 -12.88 -1.43
C SER A 45 10.03 -12.42 -1.04
N LYS A 46 9.91 -11.26 -0.36
CA LYS A 46 8.61 -10.67 -0.01
C LYS A 46 7.87 -10.13 -1.22
N VAL A 47 8.58 -9.57 -2.19
CA VAL A 47 7.96 -9.19 -3.45
C VAL A 47 7.42 -10.42 -4.17
N SER A 48 8.17 -11.53 -4.18
CA SER A 48 7.72 -12.79 -4.77
C SER A 48 6.49 -13.35 -4.04
N GLU A 49 6.50 -13.36 -2.70
CA GLU A 49 5.35 -13.75 -1.86
C GLU A 49 4.12 -12.89 -2.15
N LEU A 50 4.28 -11.58 -2.34
CA LEU A 50 3.20 -10.68 -2.74
C LEU A 50 2.64 -11.05 -4.13
N ILE A 51 3.50 -11.32 -5.12
CA ILE A 51 3.04 -11.70 -6.45
C ILE A 51 2.32 -13.05 -6.41
N GLU A 52 2.86 -14.03 -5.69
CA GLU A 52 2.21 -15.32 -5.48
C GLU A 52 0.86 -15.16 -4.78
N PHE A 53 0.78 -14.34 -3.73
CA PHE A 53 -0.48 -14.00 -3.08
C PHE A 53 -1.49 -13.44 -4.10
N LEU A 54 -1.09 -12.43 -4.87
CA LEU A 54 -1.97 -11.76 -5.83
C LEU A 54 -2.47 -12.67 -6.97
N TRP A 55 -1.65 -13.63 -7.42
CA TRP A 55 -1.96 -14.52 -8.56
C TRP A 55 -2.54 -15.88 -8.17
N SER A 56 -2.31 -16.36 -6.96
CA SER A 56 -2.78 -17.69 -6.55
C SER A 56 -4.29 -17.76 -6.36
N GLY A 57 -4.96 -16.62 -6.11
CA GLY A 57 -6.39 -16.53 -5.78
C GLY A 57 -6.82 -17.35 -4.55
N THR A 58 -5.89 -18.02 -3.86
CA THR A 58 -6.17 -19.13 -2.94
C THR A 58 -5.19 -19.27 -1.77
N THR A 59 -4.04 -18.57 -1.75
CA THR A 59 -3.14 -18.66 -0.59
C THR A 59 -3.74 -18.03 0.66
N ASP A 60 -3.53 -18.71 1.78
CA ASP A 60 -3.64 -18.16 3.13
C ASP A 60 -2.91 -16.80 3.20
N SER A 61 -3.38 -15.95 4.10
CA SER A 61 -2.98 -14.56 4.29
C SER A 61 -1.52 -14.19 3.93
N LEU A 62 -1.33 -13.00 3.36
CA LEU A 62 -0.01 -12.39 3.21
C LEU A 62 0.37 -11.67 4.51
N THR A 63 1.49 -12.07 5.12
CA THR A 63 2.05 -11.37 6.28
C THR A 63 2.78 -10.11 5.83
N LEU A 64 2.28 -8.94 6.24
CA LEU A 64 2.90 -7.64 5.95
C LEU A 64 3.94 -7.24 6.99
N ILE A 65 3.62 -7.44 8.27
CA ILE A 65 4.45 -7.05 9.41
C ILE A 65 4.47 -8.19 10.41
N THR A 66 5.65 -8.55 10.91
CA THR A 66 5.81 -9.49 12.01
C THR A 66 7.06 -9.14 12.83
N SER A 67 7.02 -9.48 14.13
CA SER A 67 8.14 -9.30 15.05
C SER A 67 9.45 -9.96 14.57
N LYS A 68 9.36 -11.04 13.78
CA LYS A 68 10.53 -11.75 13.22
C LYS A 68 11.28 -10.95 12.16
N GLU A 69 10.60 -10.06 11.46
CA GLU A 69 11.12 -9.29 10.32
C GLU A 69 11.36 -7.81 10.70
N ARG A 70 11.35 -7.54 12.00
CA ARG A 70 11.38 -6.20 12.57
C ARG A 70 12.64 -5.42 12.21
N ASP A 71 13.81 -6.09 12.21
CA ASP A 71 15.07 -5.44 11.86
C ASP A 71 15.08 -5.06 10.37
N ASP A 72 14.70 -5.97 9.48
CA ASP A 72 14.58 -5.73 8.03
C ASP A 72 13.62 -4.56 7.72
N ILE A 73 12.44 -4.56 8.37
CA ILE A 73 11.43 -3.50 8.19
C ILE A 73 11.98 -2.14 8.65
N ALA A 74 12.72 -2.10 9.76
CA ALA A 74 13.22 -0.85 10.30
C ALA A 74 14.39 -0.26 9.48
N GLU A 75 15.22 -1.12 8.89
CA GLU A 75 16.24 -0.70 7.91
C GLU A 75 15.57 -0.02 6.70
N ASN A 76 14.51 -0.61 6.15
CA ASN A 76 13.81 -0.08 4.98
C ASN A 76 13.07 1.24 5.24
N ILE A 77 12.53 1.45 6.44
CA ILE A 77 11.73 2.64 6.78
C ILE A 77 12.62 3.85 7.16
N GLY A 78 13.93 3.67 7.20
CA GLY A 78 14.90 4.76 7.35
C GLY A 78 15.49 4.89 8.74
N LEU A 79 15.71 3.78 9.46
CA LEU A 79 16.88 3.78 10.33
C LEU A 79 18.12 3.87 9.43
N PRO A 80 18.98 4.89 9.59
CA PRO A 80 20.27 4.82 8.96
C PRO A 80 20.97 3.54 9.40
N ASP A 81 21.67 2.89 8.48
CA ASP A 81 22.59 1.79 8.72
C ASP A 81 23.65 2.23 9.77
N ARG A 82 23.30 2.10 11.05
CA ARG A 82 24.17 2.46 12.18
C ARG A 82 25.03 1.29 12.61
N SER A 83 25.03 0.16 11.87
CA SER A 83 26.11 -0.82 11.99
C SER A 83 27.49 -0.15 11.82
N LYS A 84 27.54 1.02 11.16
CA LYS A 84 28.70 1.89 10.98
C LYS A 84 28.91 2.98 12.03
N ALA A 85 27.95 3.22 12.93
CA ALA A 85 28.08 4.16 14.04
C ALA A 85 28.41 3.40 15.34
N LEU A 86 29.47 2.59 15.32
CA LEU A 86 30.05 2.10 16.56
C LEU A 86 30.49 3.31 17.41
N PRO A 87 30.33 3.26 18.75
CA PRO A 87 30.97 4.24 19.62
C PRO A 87 32.48 4.31 19.29
N GLU A 88 33.08 5.50 19.28
CA GLU A 88 34.54 5.61 19.20
C GLU A 88 35.15 4.97 20.46
N THR A 89 35.47 3.69 20.38
CA THR A 89 36.01 2.88 21.49
C THR A 89 37.53 2.94 21.58
N ALA A 90 38.19 3.62 20.62
CA ALA A 90 39.65 3.65 20.49
C ALA A 90 40.40 4.25 21.70
N ARG A 91 39.70 4.90 22.64
CA ARG A 91 40.26 5.50 23.86
C ARG A 91 39.64 4.95 25.17
N LEU A 92 38.78 3.95 25.10
CA LEU A 92 38.08 3.39 26.25
C LEU A 92 38.79 2.16 26.80
N THR A 93 38.62 1.90 28.10
CA THR A 93 38.96 0.60 28.67
C THR A 93 38.04 -0.50 28.10
N ILE A 94 38.46 -1.77 28.21
CA ILE A 94 37.69 -2.92 27.70
C ILE A 94 36.27 -2.92 28.30
N GLU A 95 36.16 -2.70 29.61
CA GLU A 95 34.89 -2.68 30.33
C GLU A 95 33.97 -1.49 29.93
N GLU A 96 34.55 -0.31 29.68
CA GLU A 96 33.80 0.85 29.19
C GLU A 96 33.30 0.64 27.74
N ALA A 97 34.11 -0.01 26.91
CA ALA A 97 33.72 -0.36 25.54
C ALA A 97 32.58 -1.39 25.52
N GLU A 98 32.63 -2.42 26.37
CA GLU A 98 31.57 -3.43 26.52
C GLU A 98 30.25 -2.80 27.00
N ASN A 99 30.31 -1.93 28.01
CA ASN A 99 29.14 -1.22 28.52
C ASN A 99 28.55 -0.25 27.48
N ALA A 100 29.39 0.46 26.73
CA ALA A 100 28.95 1.33 25.65
C ALA A 100 28.25 0.54 24.54
N TYR A 101 28.79 -0.62 24.17
CA TYR A 101 28.19 -1.51 23.16
C TYR A 101 26.86 -2.09 23.64
N ALA A 102 26.75 -2.52 24.90
CA ALA A 102 25.51 -3.03 25.47
C ALA A 102 24.41 -1.96 25.50
N LYS A 103 24.75 -0.73 25.90
CA LYS A 103 23.82 0.41 25.88
C LYS A 103 23.38 0.74 24.45
N TYR A 104 24.31 0.75 23.50
CA TYR A 104 24.03 0.99 22.10
C TYR A 104 23.06 -0.05 21.52
N LYS A 105 23.32 -1.35 21.75
CA LYS A 105 22.45 -2.44 21.28
C LYS A 105 21.05 -2.35 21.88
N LYS A 106 20.94 -2.00 23.17
CA LYS A 106 19.65 -1.79 23.83
C LYS A 106 18.89 -0.62 23.21
N GLN A 107 19.57 0.50 22.94
CA GLN A 107 18.96 1.67 22.30
C GLN A 107 18.47 1.33 20.89
N LEU A 108 19.30 0.65 20.09
CA LEU A 108 18.93 0.19 18.75
C LEU A 108 17.66 -0.66 18.79
N SER A 109 17.63 -1.68 19.65
CA SER A 109 16.44 -2.53 19.81
C SER A 109 15.20 -1.71 20.17
N GLN A 110 15.30 -0.76 21.11
CA GLN A 110 14.18 0.11 21.49
C GLN A 110 13.69 0.97 20.33
N ASP A 111 14.59 1.55 19.54
CA ASP A 111 14.24 2.39 18.40
C ASP A 111 13.58 1.57 17.28
N THR A 112 14.09 0.37 16.99
CA THR A 112 13.45 -0.59 16.09
C THR A 112 12.03 -0.94 16.56
N ALA A 113 11.79 -1.04 17.88
CA ALA A 113 10.45 -1.31 18.45
C ALA A 113 9.46 -0.23 18.09
N ARG A 114 9.87 1.00 18.36
CA ARG A 114 9.04 2.18 18.16
C ARG A 114 8.65 2.37 16.70
N ILE A 115 9.56 2.05 15.79
CA ILE A 115 9.28 2.11 14.34
C ILE A 115 8.24 1.06 13.96
N LEU A 116 8.46 -0.20 14.37
CA LEU A 116 7.51 -1.27 14.08
C LEU A 116 6.11 -0.94 14.64
N GLU A 117 6.05 -0.55 15.91
CA GLU A 117 4.82 -0.13 16.58
C GLU A 117 4.14 1.03 15.85
N GLY A 118 4.93 2.00 15.37
CA GLY A 118 4.44 3.10 14.55
C GLY A 118 3.84 2.67 13.21
N GLU A 119 4.38 1.65 12.57
CA GLU A 119 3.81 1.11 11.33
C GLU A 119 2.55 0.28 11.56
N ILE A 120 2.56 -0.59 12.57
CA ILE A 120 1.38 -1.35 12.99
C ILE A 120 0.25 -0.41 13.37
N SER A 121 0.55 0.68 14.09
CA SER A 121 -0.44 1.69 14.46
C SER A 121 -1.11 2.34 13.25
N LYS A 122 -0.34 2.66 12.19
CA LYS A 122 -0.91 3.21 10.95
C LYS A 122 -1.85 2.22 10.25
N VAL A 123 -1.51 0.92 10.27
CA VAL A 123 -2.38 -0.11 9.69
C VAL A 123 -3.63 -0.35 10.56
N LYS A 124 -3.49 -0.32 11.89
CA LYS A 124 -4.60 -0.36 12.85
C LYS A 124 -5.57 0.82 12.64
N GLU A 125 -5.04 2.02 12.44
CA GLU A 125 -5.85 3.21 12.10
C GLU A 125 -6.60 3.03 10.78
N LEU A 126 -5.94 2.54 9.73
CA LEU A 126 -6.58 2.24 8.45
C LEU A 126 -7.70 1.21 8.60
N LYS A 127 -7.46 0.11 9.31
CA LYS A 127 -8.48 -0.92 9.58
C LYS A 127 -9.70 -0.32 10.28
N ARG A 128 -9.50 0.51 11.31
CA ARG A 128 -10.59 1.19 12.03
C ARG A 128 -11.40 2.11 11.13
N GLU A 129 -10.74 2.93 10.30
CA GLU A 129 -11.42 3.81 9.35
C GLU A 129 -12.30 3.01 8.37
N VAL A 130 -11.80 1.90 7.84
CA VAL A 130 -12.56 1.02 6.93
C VAL A 130 -13.74 0.37 7.66
N GLU A 131 -13.56 -0.13 8.88
CA GLU A 131 -14.64 -0.75 9.67
C GLU A 131 -15.72 0.25 10.11
N GLU A 132 -15.35 1.51 10.36
CA GLU A 132 -16.31 2.59 10.60
C GLU A 132 -17.15 2.86 9.34
N ILE A 133 -16.51 2.95 8.18
CA ILE A 133 -17.21 3.09 6.88
C ILE A 133 -18.11 1.88 6.62
N GLU A 134 -17.66 0.67 6.92
CA GLU A 134 -18.48 -0.54 6.77
C GLU A 134 -19.73 -0.48 7.67
N LYS A 135 -19.61 -0.04 8.93
CA LYS A 135 -20.77 0.12 9.82
C LYS A 135 -21.78 1.14 9.30
N GLU A 136 -21.31 2.19 8.62
CA GLU A 136 -22.17 3.22 8.04
C GLU A 136 -22.83 2.79 6.73
N THR A 137 -22.09 2.07 5.88
CA THR A 137 -22.48 1.81 4.48
C THR A 137 -22.89 0.36 4.21
N GLY A 138 -22.57 -0.55 5.12
CA GLY A 138 -22.68 -2.00 4.95
C GLY A 138 -21.64 -2.62 4.01
N ARG A 139 -20.59 -1.87 3.63
CA ARG A 139 -19.59 -2.29 2.64
C ARG A 139 -18.17 -2.18 3.19
N TYR A 140 -17.43 -3.28 3.14
CA TYR A 140 -16.01 -3.28 3.48
C TYR A 140 -15.17 -2.93 2.25
N GLU A 141 -14.81 -1.65 2.12
CA GLU A 141 -14.08 -1.13 0.96
C GLU A 141 -12.59 -0.93 1.29
N LEU A 142 -11.79 -1.99 1.10
CA LEU A 142 -10.34 -1.92 1.17
C LEU A 142 -9.72 -2.73 0.02
N TYR A 143 -8.78 -2.10 -0.68
CA TYR A 143 -8.15 -2.68 -1.85
C TYR A 143 -6.63 -2.51 -1.78
N LEU A 144 -5.92 -3.57 -2.17
CA LEU A 144 -4.51 -3.50 -2.49
C LEU A 144 -4.35 -3.11 -3.95
N GLY A 145 -3.70 -1.99 -4.22
CA GLY A 145 -3.47 -1.48 -5.57
C GLY A 145 -2.14 -1.98 -6.15
N TYR A 146 -2.19 -2.79 -7.20
CA TYR A 146 -1.01 -3.30 -7.90
C TYR A 146 -1.37 -3.84 -9.30
N PRO A 147 -0.47 -3.93 -10.28
CA PRO A 147 0.78 -3.16 -10.38
C PRO A 147 0.50 -1.67 -10.59
N PHE A 148 1.50 -0.82 -10.38
CA PHE A 148 1.38 0.60 -10.70
C PHE A 148 1.83 0.88 -12.13
N VAL A 149 0.98 1.60 -12.88
CA VAL A 149 1.34 2.11 -14.20
C VAL A 149 1.67 3.60 -14.13
N PHE A 150 2.57 4.02 -15.00
CA PHE A 150 3.06 5.38 -15.11
C PHE A 150 2.93 5.84 -16.55
N GLY A 151 2.52 7.09 -16.74
CA GLY A 151 2.39 7.62 -18.09
C GLY A 151 1.94 9.06 -18.08
N ALA A 152 1.37 9.48 -19.21
CA ALA A 152 0.76 10.79 -19.32
C ALA A 152 -0.49 10.73 -20.19
N LEU A 153 -1.52 11.46 -19.76
CA LEU A 153 -2.76 11.65 -20.50
C LEU A 153 -2.73 13.02 -21.17
N GLN A 154 -3.20 13.07 -22.41
CA GLN A 154 -3.34 14.32 -23.14
C GLN A 154 -4.80 14.77 -23.06
N GLN A 155 -5.03 15.93 -22.45
CA GLN A 155 -6.33 16.58 -22.39
C GLN A 155 -6.21 17.93 -23.10
N GLY A 156 -6.52 17.95 -24.39
CA GLY A 156 -6.33 19.12 -25.24
C GLY A 156 -4.83 19.51 -25.36
N PRO A 157 -4.44 20.75 -25.03
CA PRO A 157 -3.06 21.21 -25.12
C PRO A 157 -2.18 20.76 -23.93
N THR A 158 -2.78 20.24 -22.86
CA THR A 158 -2.07 19.90 -21.62
C THR A 158 -1.76 18.41 -21.55
N LYS A 159 -0.52 18.10 -21.19
CA LYS A 159 -0.05 16.73 -20.88
C LYS A 159 0.02 16.56 -19.37
N THR A 160 -0.82 15.69 -18.83
CA THR A 160 -0.90 15.40 -17.39
C THR A 160 -0.21 14.08 -17.10
N ALA A 161 0.85 14.11 -16.28
CA ALA A 161 1.48 12.88 -15.80
C ALA A 161 0.53 12.13 -14.86
N ILE A 162 0.50 10.81 -14.98
CA ILE A 162 -0.33 9.93 -14.16
C ILE A 162 0.53 8.81 -13.57
N LYS A 163 0.21 8.45 -12.32
CA LYS A 163 0.62 7.21 -11.66
C LYS A 163 -0.65 6.61 -11.08
N ALA A 164 -0.94 5.34 -11.32
CA ALA A 164 -2.14 4.71 -10.75
C ALA A 164 -1.97 3.20 -10.64
N PRO A 165 -2.59 2.55 -9.65
CA PRO A 165 -2.71 1.10 -9.68
C PRO A 165 -3.54 0.71 -10.89
N LEU A 166 -3.11 -0.32 -11.60
CA LEU A 166 -3.83 -0.90 -12.73
C LEU A 166 -4.98 -1.76 -12.22
N MET A 167 -4.72 -2.59 -11.20
CA MET A 167 -5.73 -3.43 -10.56
C MET A 167 -5.86 -3.12 -9.07
N LEU A 168 -7.03 -3.47 -8.55
CA LEU A 168 -7.48 -3.29 -7.18
C LEU A 168 -7.93 -4.66 -6.68
N PHE A 169 -7.13 -5.22 -5.79
CA PHE A 169 -7.38 -6.53 -5.18
C PHE A 169 -8.12 -6.33 -3.87
N PRO A 170 -9.34 -6.84 -3.71
CA PRO A 170 -10.13 -6.64 -2.51
C PRO A 170 -9.50 -7.43 -1.36
N VAL A 171 -9.14 -6.75 -0.28
CA VAL A 171 -8.45 -7.36 0.86
C VAL A 171 -9.05 -6.92 2.18
N LYS A 172 -8.83 -7.71 3.23
CA LYS A 172 -9.10 -7.33 4.61
C LYS A 172 -7.82 -7.41 5.43
N ILE A 173 -7.73 -6.55 6.44
CA ILE A 173 -6.62 -6.56 7.40
C ILE A 173 -7.01 -7.43 8.60
N GLU A 174 -6.13 -8.35 8.96
CA GLU A 174 -6.18 -9.12 10.20
C GLU A 174 -4.97 -8.80 11.09
N LEU A 175 -5.22 -8.86 12.39
CA LEU A 175 -4.23 -8.63 13.44
C LEU A 175 -4.24 -9.86 14.35
N PRO A 176 -3.55 -10.95 13.98
CA PRO A 176 -3.53 -12.18 14.77
C PRO A 176 -3.03 -11.96 16.19
N ASP A 177 -2.11 -11.00 16.37
CA ASP A 177 -1.58 -10.54 17.64
C ASP A 177 -1.21 -9.05 17.57
N GLU A 178 -0.64 -8.50 18.65
CA GLU A 178 -0.31 -7.07 18.74
C GLU A 178 0.80 -6.62 17.79
N ASP A 179 1.68 -7.54 17.38
CA ASP A 179 2.93 -7.31 16.64
C ASP A 179 2.88 -7.86 15.19
N THR A 180 1.76 -8.46 14.79
CA THR A 180 1.59 -9.10 13.48
C THR A 180 0.44 -8.47 12.70
N VAL A 181 0.70 -8.16 11.42
CA VAL A 181 -0.28 -7.64 10.46
C VAL A 181 -0.32 -8.56 9.26
N GLU A 182 -1.51 -9.05 8.96
CA GLU A 182 -1.79 -9.90 7.82
C GLU A 182 -2.87 -9.28 6.94
N ILE A 183 -2.84 -9.59 5.64
CA ILE A 183 -3.95 -9.32 4.73
C ILE A 183 -4.44 -10.60 4.08
N HIS A 184 -5.75 -10.69 3.86
CA HIS A 184 -6.37 -11.79 3.13
C HIS A 184 -7.32 -11.25 2.07
N PHE A 185 -7.59 -12.03 1.02
CA PHE A 185 -8.57 -11.65 0.02
C PHE A 185 -9.98 -11.55 0.62
N ASN A 186 -10.69 -10.48 0.26
CA ASN A 186 -12.11 -10.39 0.55
C ASN A 186 -12.91 -11.08 -0.55
N ALA A 187 -13.20 -12.37 -0.36
CA ALA A 187 -13.95 -13.20 -1.32
C ALA A 187 -15.40 -12.72 -1.59
N ALA A 188 -15.90 -11.75 -0.83
CA ALA A 188 -17.21 -11.13 -1.11
C ALA A 188 -17.17 -10.11 -2.27
N GLU A 189 -15.98 -9.69 -2.70
CA GLU A 189 -15.76 -8.67 -3.71
C GLU A 189 -14.87 -9.23 -4.84
N LYS A 190 -15.01 -8.67 -6.05
CA LYS A 190 -14.20 -9.05 -7.22
C LYS A 190 -12.91 -8.23 -7.31
N ILE A 191 -11.87 -8.80 -7.91
CA ILE A 191 -10.68 -8.07 -8.35
C ILE A 191 -11.11 -7.11 -9.46
N GLN A 192 -10.70 -5.85 -9.38
CA GLN A 192 -11.14 -4.83 -10.34
C GLN A 192 -9.95 -4.19 -11.06
N ILE A 193 -10.09 -3.96 -12.36
CA ILE A 193 -9.26 -2.95 -13.02
C ILE A 193 -9.67 -1.57 -12.51
N ASN A 194 -8.70 -0.69 -12.32
CA ASN A 194 -8.93 0.68 -11.93
C ASN A 194 -9.73 1.42 -13.02
N LYS A 195 -11.05 1.44 -12.85
CA LYS A 195 -12.00 2.02 -13.80
C LYS A 195 -11.73 3.50 -14.05
N ALA A 196 -11.29 4.23 -13.03
CA ALA A 196 -10.94 5.64 -13.18
C ALA A 196 -9.77 5.83 -14.15
N LEU A 197 -8.74 4.98 -14.06
CA LEU A 197 -7.62 4.95 -15.01
C LEU A 197 -8.07 4.58 -16.42
N VAL A 198 -8.87 3.53 -16.57
CA VAL A 198 -9.37 3.08 -17.88
C VAL A 198 -10.21 4.16 -18.55
N PHE A 199 -11.16 4.76 -17.82
CA PHE A 199 -12.02 5.83 -18.34
C PHE A 199 -11.22 7.07 -18.73
N ALA A 200 -10.26 7.47 -17.90
CA ALA A 200 -9.37 8.58 -18.19
C ALA A 200 -8.56 8.35 -19.47
N TYR A 201 -8.02 7.14 -19.65
CA TYR A 201 -7.25 6.76 -20.83
C TYR A 201 -8.11 6.67 -22.09
N ALA A 202 -9.25 5.97 -22.01
CA ALA A 202 -10.19 5.80 -23.11
C ALA A 202 -10.71 7.15 -23.62
N GLN A 203 -11.03 8.08 -22.72
CA GLN A 203 -11.44 9.44 -23.08
C GLN A 203 -10.31 10.20 -23.79
N SER A 204 -9.08 10.13 -23.29
CA SER A 204 -7.92 10.81 -23.89
C SER A 204 -7.62 10.28 -25.31
N LYS A 205 -7.83 8.98 -25.55
CA LYS A 205 -7.54 8.32 -26.82
C LYS A 205 -8.75 8.10 -27.73
N LYS A 206 -9.95 8.46 -27.29
CA LYS A 206 -11.22 8.23 -28.00
C LYS A 206 -11.42 6.74 -28.34
N ILE A 207 -11.11 5.86 -27.39
CA ILE A 207 -11.26 4.41 -27.53
C ILE A 207 -12.62 4.00 -26.97
N ASN A 208 -13.34 3.11 -27.66
CA ASN A 208 -14.53 2.46 -27.11
C ASN A 208 -14.12 1.31 -26.19
N ILE A 209 -14.72 1.25 -25.01
CA ILE A 209 -14.44 0.28 -23.94
C ILE A 209 -15.72 -0.41 -23.44
N ASP A 210 -16.84 -0.30 -24.16
CA ASP A 210 -18.14 -0.83 -23.75
C ASP A 210 -18.11 -2.37 -23.54
N GLU A 211 -17.25 -3.08 -24.28
CA GLU A 211 -17.09 -4.54 -24.20
C GLU A 211 -15.92 -4.97 -23.30
N LEU A 212 -15.27 -4.05 -22.60
CA LEU A 212 -14.10 -4.37 -21.78
C LEU A 212 -14.54 -4.95 -20.43
N GLU A 213 -14.09 -6.16 -20.12
CA GLU A 213 -14.21 -6.76 -18.79
C GLU A 213 -13.26 -6.05 -17.81
N LEU A 214 -13.80 -5.65 -16.66
CA LEU A 214 -13.10 -4.83 -15.67
C LEU A 214 -13.14 -5.44 -14.26
N GLU A 215 -13.76 -6.60 -14.09
CA GLU A 215 -13.94 -7.28 -12.82
C GLU A 215 -13.70 -8.78 -13.01
N PHE A 216 -12.97 -9.40 -12.08
CA PHE A 216 -12.53 -10.79 -12.15
C PHE A 216 -12.70 -11.46 -10.79
N ASP A 217 -13.08 -12.74 -10.78
CA ASP A 217 -13.19 -13.50 -9.53
C ASP A 217 -11.79 -13.88 -9.01
N ASP A 218 -10.92 -14.34 -9.91
CA ASP A 218 -9.50 -14.53 -9.68
C ASP A 218 -8.70 -14.22 -10.96
N LEU A 219 -7.36 -14.27 -10.86
CA LEU A 219 -6.46 -14.06 -12.00
C LEU A 219 -5.79 -15.36 -12.48
N SER A 220 -6.23 -16.52 -12.00
CA SER A 220 -5.59 -17.81 -12.31
C SER A 220 -5.79 -18.24 -13.76
N ASP A 221 -6.84 -17.72 -14.41
CA ASP A 221 -7.17 -17.99 -15.81
C ASP A 221 -6.36 -17.13 -16.81
N PHE A 222 -5.49 -16.23 -16.36
CA PHE A 222 -4.70 -15.31 -17.19
C PHE A 222 -3.18 -15.47 -17.01
#